data_AF-A0A7J4NV38-F1
#
_entry.id   AF-A0A7J4NV38-F1
#
_cell.length_a   1.000
_cell.length_b   1.000
_cell.length_c   1.000
_cell.angle_alpha   90.00
_cell.angle_beta   90.00
_cell.angle_gamma   90.00
#
_symmetry.space_group_name_H-M   'P 1'
#
loop_
_entity.id
_entity.type
_entity.pdbx_description
1 polymer ?
#
loop_
_entity_poly.entity_id
_entity_poly.type
_entity_poly.pdbx_seq_one_letter_code
_entity_poly.pdbx_strand_id
1 'polypeptide(L)' 'MITHDIIILGGGLAGMRAALEASKEVDVAVISKQHPLRSHSGAAQGGIAA' A
#
# COMPACT_ATOMS: atom_id res chain seq x y z
N MET A 1 6.92 1.27 -22.19
CA MET A 1 6.46 2.26 -21.19
C MET A 1 5.64 1.48 -20.16
N ILE A 2 5.86 1.69 -18.87
CA ILE A 2 5.04 1.07 -17.81
C ILE A 2 3.89 2.04 -17.53
N THR A 3 2.65 1.54 -17.59
CA THR A 3 1.43 2.34 -17.45
C THR A 3 0.47 1.59 -16.55
N HIS A 4 -0.15 2.31 -15.62
CA HIS A 4 -1.19 1.82 -14.72
C HIS A 4 -2.21 2.95 -14.54
N ASP A 5 -3.47 2.61 -14.31
CA ASP A 5 -4.53 3.61 -14.07
C ASP A 5 -4.28 4.36 -12.76
N ILE A 6 -3.75 3.65 -11.74
CA ILE A 6 -3.39 4.22 -10.44
C ILE A 6 -1.98 3.78 -10.03
N ILE A 7 -1.21 4.73 -9.52
CA ILE A 7 0.10 4.48 -8.91
C ILE A 7 0.08 4.92 -7.44
N ILE A 8 0.39 4.00 -6.54
CA ILE A 8 0.49 4.24 -5.10
C ILE A 8 1.96 4.24 -4.69
N LEU A 9 2.41 5.35 -4.12
CA LEU A 9 3.76 5.51 -3.59
C LEU A 9 3.75 5.23 -2.08
N GLY A 10 4.16 4.02 -1.69
CA GLY A 10 4.34 3.60 -0.31
C GLY A 10 3.59 2.30 0.02
N GLY A 11 4.33 1.25 0.39
CA GLY A 11 3.79 -0.05 0.81
C GLY A 11 3.41 -0.13 2.31
N GLY A 12 2.97 0.98 2.90
CA GLY A 12 2.48 1.02 4.28
C GLY A 12 1.03 0.56 4.40
N LEU A 13 0.49 0.53 5.63
CA LEU A 13 -0.87 0.04 5.89
C LEU A 13 -1.95 0.79 5.07
N ALA A 14 -1.83 2.12 4.98
CA ALA A 14 -2.73 2.96 4.19
C ALA A 14 -2.61 2.68 2.67
N GLY A 15 -1.38 2.63 2.15
CA GLY A 15 -1.13 2.40 0.72
C GLY A 15 -1.58 1.02 0.28
N MET A 16 -1.31 -0.03 1.07
CA MET A 16 -1.77 -1.38 0.78
C MET A 16 -3.29 -1.52 0.89
N ARG A 17 -3.94 -0.84 1.85
CA ARG A 17 -5.41 -0.85 1.96
C ARG A 17 -6.08 -0.15 0.78
N ALA A 18 -5.52 0.96 0.33
CA ALA A 18 -5.98 1.67 -0.87
C ALA A 18 -5.75 0.82 -2.13
N ALA A 19 -4.57 0.20 -2.26
CA ALA A 19 -4.24 -0.68 -3.39
C ALA A 19 -5.22 -1.85 -3.49
N LEU A 20 -5.53 -2.49 -2.36
CA LEU A 20 -6.49 -3.61 -2.30
C LEU A 20 -7.90 -3.21 -2.75
N GLU A 21 -8.33 -1.97 -2.49
CA GLU A 21 -9.64 -1.52 -2.93
C GLU A 21 -9.64 -1.16 -4.42
N ALA A 22 -8.67 -0.34 -4.83
CA ALA A 22 -8.54 0.12 -6.20
C ALA A 22 -8.29 -1.03 -7.19
N SER A 23 -7.53 -2.06 -6.81
CA SER A 23 -7.19 -3.19 -7.68
C SER A 23 -8.39 -4.07 -8.05
N LYS A 24 -9.56 -3.84 -7.45
CA LYS A 24 -10.80 -4.54 -7.82
C LYS A 24 -11.43 -3.97 -9.08
N GLU A 25 -11.13 -2.72 -9.42
CA GLU A 25 -11.79 -1.99 -10.51
C GLU A 25 -10.82 -1.64 -11.64
N VAL A 26 -9.56 -1.34 -11.32
CA VAL A 26 -8.58 -0.79 -12.27
C VAL A 26 -7.18 -1.38 -12.07
N ASP A 27 -6.27 -1.14 -13.02
CA ASP A 27 -4.88 -1.56 -12.91
C ASP A 27 -4.09 -0.65 -11.95
N VAL A 28 -3.44 -1.25 -10.95
CA VAL A 28 -2.79 -0.55 -9.84
C VAL A 28 -1.35 -1.01 -9.66
N ALA A 29 -0.42 -0.06 -9.69
CA ALA A 29 0.95 -0.28 -9.24
C ALA A 29 1.20 0.26 -7.83
N VAL A 30 1.93 -0.50 -7.02
CA VAL A 30 2.46 -0.05 -5.73
C VAL A 30 3.98 0.01 -5.81
N ILE A 31 4.53 1.19 -5.53
CA ILE A 31 5.98 1.40 -5.46
C ILE A 31 6.34 1.64 -4.00
N SER A 32 7.35 0.93 -3.50
CA SER A 32 7.80 1.06 -2.12
C SER A 32 9.32 1.04 -2.05
N LYS A 33 9.88 1.86 -1.15
CA LYS A 33 11.33 1.93 -0.89
C LYS A 33 11.88 0.60 -0.36
N GLN A 34 11.08 -0.14 0.38
CA GLN A 34 11.41 -1.47 0.89
C GLN A 34 10.23 -2.43 0.69
N HIS A 35 10.45 -3.72 0.96
CA HIS A 35 9.38 -4.71 0.96
C HIS A 35 8.18 -4.22 1.82
N PRO A 36 6.92 -4.26 1.34
CA PRO A 36 5.76 -3.68 2.04
C PRO A 36 5.60 -4.14 3.50
N LEU A 37 5.91 -5.41 3.78
CA LEU A 37 5.93 -5.98 5.14
C LEU A 37 6.97 -5.36 6.09
N ARG A 38 7.90 -4.54 5.59
CA ARG A 38 8.89 -3.79 6.38
C ARG A 38 8.58 -2.29 6.47
N SER A 39 7.34 -1.89 6.19
CA SER A 39 6.90 -0.53 6.46
C SER A 39 6.86 -0.26 7.97
N HIS A 40 6.96 1.02 8.37
CA HIS A 40 6.93 1.40 9.79
C HIS A 40 5.58 1.07 10.46
N SER A 41 4.52 0.85 9.68
CA SER A 41 3.24 0.35 10.19
C SER A 41 3.38 -1.02 10.88
N GLY A 42 4.32 -1.87 10.44
CA GLY A 42 4.58 -3.17 11.08
C GLY A 42 5.25 -3.07 12.45
N ALA A 43 5.79 -1.91 12.83
CA ALA A 43 6.37 -1.67 14.15
C ALA A 43 5.35 -1.24 15.21
N ALA A 44 4.07 -1.07 14.85
CA ALA A 44 3.03 -0.67 15.79
C ALA A 44 2.73 -1.80 16.80
N GLN A 45 2.85 -1.49 18.10
CA GLN A 45 2.66 -2.46 19.19
C GLN A 45 1.45 -2.15 20.10
N GLY A 46 0.93 -0.91 20.06
CA GLY A 46 -0.14 -0.48 20.95
C GLY A 46 -1.53 -1.04 20.60
N GLY A 47 -1.77 -1.37 19.33
CA GLY A 47 -3.09 -1.76 18.81
C GLY A 47 -3.73 -0.68 17.94
N ILE A 48 -5.00 -0.88 17.59
CA ILE A 48 -5.84 0.04 16.81
C ILE A 48 -6.98 0.52 17.71
N ALA A 49 -7.23 1.83 17.74
CA ALA A 49 -8.37 2.39 18.46
C ALA A 49 -9.69 2.04 17.73
N ALA A 50 -10.74 1.77 18.50
CA ALA A 50 -12.09 1.48 18.01
C ALA A 50 -12.87 2.76 17.68
#